data_AF-R0A2J1-F1
#
_entry.id   AF-R0A2J1-F1
#
_cell.length_a   1.000
_cell.length_b   1.000
_cell.length_c   1.000
_cell.angle_alpha   90.00
_cell.angle_beta   90.00
_cell.angle_gamma   90.00
#
_symmetry.space_group_name_H-M   'P 1'
#
loop_
_entity.id
_entity.type
_entity.pdbx_description
1 polymer ?
#
loop_
_entity_poly.entity_id
_entity_poly.type
_entity_poly.pdbx_seq_one_letter_code
_entity_poly.pdbx_strand_id
1 'polypeptide(L)'
;MVVVSDIVRNGIRKKAAALFLAVSLSLGTAGCGPANNPAETQTPGRIQEPDGIQDSGSIQDPVGTQDSGGVQGPGGTLDSGGIQNPGGTQDSGGIQNPGGTQDSGSGRNPDGTGNPSGAGGFAAAGGVDTSENGENAQGSSTGSSTTGVYRWNRLDTANIKLPSAYDYRKTGRAPQIGNQGSLGTCWAFASLTALESSLLPGKSMTFAVDHMSMHNSFLLGQDEGGEYTMSMAYLLAWQGPVLESQDPYGDGVSPDGLAPSVHVQEIQVLPSKDYEAIKRAVYLRGGVQSSLYTSMRDYQSQSVYYNRETNSYCYIGNEKPNHDSVIVGWDDNYSRENFNLDLAGDGAFICTNSWGEDFGDQGYFYVSYFDSNIGVHNIVYTGVEPVDNYDYIHQSDLCGWVGQIGYGQEEAWFANAYRADKGENLAAAGFYATDKNTEYELYLARNLPNAGGGEMERALDRRMLLAKGRLDNAGYYTIPLDKKIPLEDNEKFAIIVKIITPGTVHPVAIEYDAGDGIAQVDLSDGEGYLSHDGKVWEHVEETQSCNLCLKAYTKK
;
A
#
# COMPACT_ATOMS: atom_id res chain seq x y z
N MET A 1 4.20 -12.61 13.28
CA MET A 1 4.23 -12.83 14.74
C MET A 1 5.57 -13.47 15.15
N VAL A 2 6.57 -12.66 15.50
CA VAL A 2 7.58 -12.95 16.55
C VAL A 2 7.91 -11.60 17.19
N VAL A 3 7.94 -11.62 18.51
CA VAL A 3 8.07 -10.50 19.44
C VAL A 3 9.46 -9.87 19.33
N VAL A 4 9.55 -8.60 18.92
CA VAL A 4 10.76 -7.78 19.11
C VAL A 4 10.72 -7.19 20.52
N SER A 5 10.93 -8.03 21.52
CA SER A 5 11.22 -7.61 22.89
C SER A 5 12.71 -7.83 23.13
N ASP A 6 13.57 -6.99 22.55
CA ASP A 6 14.96 -6.89 23.03
C ASP A 6 15.69 -5.56 22.77
N ILE A 7 15.06 -4.57 22.12
CA ILE A 7 15.70 -3.25 21.92
C ILE A 7 15.45 -2.28 23.10
N VAL A 8 14.42 -2.51 23.92
CA VAL A 8 14.13 -1.64 25.09
C VAL A 8 15.04 -1.94 26.30
N ARG A 9 15.74 -3.09 26.33
CA ARG A 9 16.50 -3.51 27.52
C ARG A 9 17.95 -3.01 27.55
N ASN A 10 18.51 -2.53 26.43
CA ASN A 10 19.89 -2.03 26.35
C ASN A 10 20.03 -0.50 26.21
N GLY A 11 18.96 0.25 25.93
CA GLY A 11 18.98 1.72 25.87
C GLY A 11 18.89 2.43 27.23
N ILE A 12 18.37 1.76 28.27
CA ILE A 12 18.08 2.39 29.57
C ILE A 12 19.26 2.32 30.55
N ARG A 13 20.30 1.53 30.28
CA ARG A 13 21.46 1.37 31.19
C ARG A 13 22.59 2.40 31.01
N LYS A 14 22.48 3.37 30.09
CA LYS A 14 23.52 4.41 29.90
C LYS A 14 23.12 5.85 30.25
N LYS A 15 21.94 6.10 30.81
CA LYS A 15 21.56 7.43 31.35
C LYS A 15 20.92 7.43 32.74
N ALA A 16 21.13 6.37 33.53
CA ALA A 16 20.66 6.29 34.92
C ALA A 16 21.80 6.05 35.92
N ALA A 17 22.91 6.79 35.77
CA ALA A 17 24.02 6.81 36.73
C ALA A 17 24.50 8.25 36.98
N ALA A 18 23.58 9.15 37.31
CA ALA A 18 23.91 10.48 37.84
C ALA A 18 22.70 11.14 38.51
N LEU A 19 22.11 10.52 39.55
CA LEU A 19 21.46 11.23 40.66
C LEU A 19 20.91 10.23 41.68
N PHE A 20 21.66 9.96 42.74
CA PHE A 20 21.11 9.58 44.05
C PHE A 20 22.20 9.82 45.10
N LEU A 21 22.13 10.96 45.77
CA LEU A 21 22.21 11.04 47.23
C LEU A 21 21.96 12.49 47.68
N ALA A 22 20.85 12.70 48.40
CA ALA A 22 20.80 13.40 49.69
C ALA A 22 19.42 14.04 49.91
N VAL A 23 18.54 13.32 50.62
CA VAL A 23 17.61 13.95 51.56
C VAL A 23 17.67 13.15 52.85
N SER A 24 18.29 13.73 53.87
CA SER A 24 18.15 13.31 55.26
C SER A 24 17.76 14.53 56.11
N LEU A 25 16.98 14.23 57.14
CA LEU A 25 16.04 15.09 57.84
C LEU A 25 16.62 16.34 58.51
N SER A 26 15.75 17.33 58.63
CA SER A 26 15.80 18.47 59.54
C SER A 26 15.90 18.07 61.02
N LEU A 27 16.73 18.77 61.81
CA LEU A 27 16.31 19.59 62.97
C LEU A 27 17.51 20.19 63.73
N GLY A 28 17.53 21.53 63.83
CA GLY A 28 18.15 22.35 64.89
C GLY A 28 19.68 22.38 64.96
N THR A 29 20.39 23.45 65.30
CA THR A 29 20.10 24.81 65.76
C THR A 29 21.41 25.60 65.68
N ALA A 30 21.28 26.93 65.51
CA ALA A 30 22.19 27.99 65.97
C ALA A 30 23.56 28.20 65.29
N GLY A 31 23.78 29.46 64.88
CA GLY A 31 25.02 30.17 65.25
C GLY A 31 25.86 30.76 64.12
N CYS A 32 25.65 32.06 63.88
CA CYS A 32 26.69 33.07 63.62
C CYS A 32 27.53 33.02 62.32
N GLY A 33 27.18 33.90 61.38
CA GLY A 33 28.02 35.04 61.01
C GLY A 33 29.17 34.85 60.00
N PRO A 34 29.57 35.92 59.28
CA PRO A 34 29.91 35.87 57.85
C PRO A 34 31.39 36.19 57.54
N ALA A 35 31.82 36.00 56.29
CA ALA A 35 32.43 37.03 55.43
C ALA A 35 33.34 36.49 54.29
N ASN A 36 33.25 37.20 53.15
CA ASN A 36 34.28 37.57 52.16
C ASN A 36 34.77 36.59 51.05
N ASN A 37 34.35 36.94 49.83
CA ASN A 37 35.06 37.01 48.52
C ASN A 37 36.58 37.35 48.56
N PRO A 38 37.34 37.40 47.42
CA PRO A 38 37.30 36.70 46.11
C PRO A 38 38.73 36.34 45.54
N ALA A 39 38.80 35.95 44.25
CA ALA A 39 39.86 36.24 43.25
C ALA A 39 40.93 35.18 42.82
N GLU A 40 40.98 34.98 41.49
CA GLU A 40 42.11 34.98 40.53
C GLU A 40 43.30 33.95 40.52
N THR A 41 43.49 33.38 39.30
CA THR A 41 44.73 33.23 38.48
C THR A 41 45.71 32.03 38.57
N GLN A 42 46.14 31.63 37.35
CA GLN A 42 47.46 31.13 36.86
C GLN A 42 47.79 29.61 36.70
N THR A 43 48.12 29.25 35.43
CA THR A 43 48.97 28.15 34.86
C THR A 43 50.42 28.14 35.39
N PRO A 44 51.35 27.12 35.18
CA PRO A 44 51.67 26.36 33.92
C PRO A 44 52.37 24.93 33.98
N GLY A 45 52.56 24.28 32.81
CA GLY A 45 53.67 23.35 32.39
C GLY A 45 53.77 21.92 33.00
N ARG A 46 54.42 20.86 32.46
CA ARG A 46 55.26 20.54 31.25
C ARG A 46 55.72 19.04 31.31
N ILE A 47 55.79 18.29 30.16
CA ILE A 47 56.70 17.14 29.76
C ILE A 47 56.58 15.76 30.49
N GLN A 48 56.77 14.52 29.97
CA GLN A 48 57.59 13.88 28.89
C GLN A 48 57.05 12.47 28.50
N GLU A 49 57.36 11.94 27.30
CA GLU A 49 57.70 10.51 27.04
C GLU A 49 58.69 10.37 25.85
N PRO A 50 59.58 9.33 25.78
CA PRO A 50 60.64 9.22 24.76
C PRO A 50 60.53 8.03 23.75
N ASP A 51 61.13 8.25 22.57
CA ASP A 51 62.00 7.42 21.66
C ASP A 51 61.74 5.90 21.42
N GLY A 52 61.90 5.31 20.22
CA GLY A 52 62.37 5.77 18.90
C GLY A 52 62.57 4.64 17.84
N ILE A 53 62.38 4.99 16.54
CA ILE A 53 63.13 4.76 15.26
C ILE A 53 63.82 3.37 14.99
N GLN A 54 63.77 2.67 13.82
CA GLN A 54 64.30 2.99 12.46
C GLN A 54 63.93 2.01 11.31
N ASP A 55 64.02 2.58 10.09
CA ASP A 55 63.84 2.15 8.68
C ASP A 55 64.61 0.93 8.13
N SER A 56 64.12 0.34 7.00
CA SER A 56 64.76 0.44 5.64
C SER A 56 64.31 -0.62 4.59
N GLY A 57 63.99 -0.15 3.37
CA GLY A 57 64.65 -0.53 2.08
C GLY A 57 64.48 -1.89 1.36
N SER A 58 63.60 -1.92 0.33
CA SER A 58 63.84 -2.25 -1.11
C SER A 58 64.27 -3.65 -1.67
N ILE A 59 63.67 -3.97 -2.85
CA ILE A 59 64.08 -4.77 -4.05
C ILE A 59 63.86 -6.32 -4.08
N GLN A 60 63.08 -6.83 -5.08
CA GLN A 60 63.48 -7.77 -6.17
C GLN A 60 62.31 -8.59 -6.77
N ASP A 61 62.12 -8.49 -8.10
CA ASP A 61 61.57 -9.57 -8.97
C ASP A 61 62.74 -10.47 -9.44
N PRO A 62 62.50 -11.76 -9.77
CA PRO A 62 62.60 -12.15 -11.20
C PRO A 62 61.73 -13.35 -11.67
N VAL A 63 61.18 -13.19 -12.90
CA VAL A 63 61.24 -14.05 -14.13
C VAL A 63 61.14 -15.60 -14.09
N GLY A 64 60.25 -16.14 -14.96
CA GLY A 64 60.45 -17.37 -15.79
C GLY A 64 59.30 -18.41 -15.72
N THR A 65 58.78 -19.10 -16.75
CA THR A 65 58.90 -19.19 -18.23
C THR A 65 57.86 -20.25 -18.70
N GLN A 66 57.23 -20.05 -19.88
CA GLN A 66 56.66 -20.97 -20.93
C GLN A 66 56.08 -22.38 -20.56
N ASP A 67 55.04 -22.97 -21.17
CA ASP A 67 54.56 -22.95 -22.56
C ASP A 67 53.16 -23.64 -22.74
N SER A 68 52.45 -23.26 -23.81
CA SER A 68 51.50 -24.02 -24.66
C SER A 68 50.20 -24.70 -24.14
N GLY A 69 49.07 -24.23 -24.69
CA GLY A 69 48.06 -25.08 -25.37
C GLY A 69 46.72 -25.32 -24.65
N GLY A 70 45.62 -24.77 -25.18
CA GLY A 70 44.27 -25.24 -24.87
C GLY A 70 43.15 -24.21 -25.08
N VAL A 71 42.25 -24.49 -26.01
CA VAL A 71 41.04 -23.73 -26.36
C VAL A 71 40.17 -23.45 -25.14
N GLN A 72 39.69 -22.21 -24.97
CA GLN A 72 38.71 -21.85 -23.95
C GLN A 72 37.61 -20.95 -24.55
N GLY A 73 36.38 -21.46 -24.56
CA GLY A 73 35.17 -20.65 -24.75
C GLY A 73 34.85 -19.88 -23.46
N PRO A 74 34.11 -18.76 -23.53
CA PRO A 74 33.55 -18.11 -22.34
C PRO A 74 32.42 -19.02 -21.82
N GLY A 75 32.25 -19.28 -20.54
CA GLY A 75 32.49 -18.46 -19.37
C GLY A 75 31.25 -18.66 -18.52
N GLY A 76 31.26 -19.69 -17.67
CA GLY A 76 30.24 -19.88 -16.66
C GLY A 76 30.50 -18.94 -15.49
N THR A 77 29.55 -18.06 -15.22
CA THR A 77 29.43 -17.30 -13.97
C THR A 77 28.18 -17.84 -13.27
N LEU A 78 28.34 -18.77 -12.34
CA LEU A 78 28.44 -18.53 -10.89
C LEU A 78 27.19 -17.87 -10.31
N ASP A 79 26.35 -18.75 -9.73
CA ASP A 79 25.34 -18.47 -8.72
C ASP A 79 25.82 -17.40 -7.73
N SER A 80 25.01 -16.38 -7.56
CA SER A 80 25.17 -15.35 -6.54
C SER A 80 23.97 -15.39 -5.61
N GLY A 81 24.18 -16.01 -4.44
CA GLY A 81 23.63 -15.58 -3.16
C GLY A 81 22.11 -15.55 -3.01
N GLY A 82 21.52 -16.70 -2.69
CA GLY A 82 20.26 -16.73 -1.96
C GLY A 82 20.42 -16.05 -0.60
N ILE A 83 19.70 -14.95 -0.38
CA ILE A 83 19.59 -14.31 0.92
C ILE A 83 18.57 -15.10 1.75
N GLN A 84 19.08 -15.78 2.77
CA GLN A 84 18.31 -16.38 3.86
C GLN A 84 17.95 -15.30 4.88
N ASN A 85 16.72 -15.35 5.46
CA ASN A 85 16.38 -15.22 6.90
C ASN A 85 14.84 -15.04 7.10
N PRO A 86 14.25 -15.31 8.29
CA PRO A 86 13.92 -16.64 8.82
C PRO A 86 12.42 -16.86 9.17
N GLY A 87 12.08 -18.12 9.49
CA GLY A 87 10.76 -18.77 9.75
C GLY A 87 9.62 -17.97 10.40
N GLY A 88 8.34 -18.29 10.18
CA GLY A 88 7.73 -19.62 9.98
C GLY A 88 7.15 -20.14 11.30
N THR A 89 5.89 -19.80 11.60
CA THR A 89 5.15 -20.36 12.75
C THR A 89 4.23 -21.49 12.31
N GLN A 90 4.37 -22.63 13.00
CA GLN A 90 3.60 -23.86 12.85
C GLN A 90 2.16 -23.68 13.33
N ASP A 91 1.21 -24.16 12.52
CA ASP A 91 -0.15 -24.45 12.95
C ASP A 91 -0.17 -25.63 13.92
N SER A 92 -0.74 -25.38 15.11
CA SER A 92 -1.12 -26.41 16.07
C SER A 92 -2.64 -26.43 16.15
N GLY A 93 -3.26 -27.43 15.55
CA GLY A 93 -4.72 -27.55 15.60
C GLY A 93 -5.28 -28.73 14.81
N GLY A 94 -4.95 -29.96 15.20
CA GLY A 94 -5.72 -31.11 14.77
C GLY A 94 -7.10 -31.09 15.44
N ILE A 95 -8.18 -31.03 14.65
CA ILE A 95 -9.52 -31.43 15.09
C ILE A 95 -10.17 -32.30 14.02
N GLN A 96 -10.77 -33.36 14.55
CA GLN A 96 -11.37 -34.52 13.93
C GLN A 96 -12.66 -34.19 13.15
N ASN A 97 -12.94 -35.02 12.16
CA ASN A 97 -14.26 -35.19 11.53
C ASN A 97 -15.41 -35.21 12.56
N PRO A 98 -16.56 -34.66 12.17
CA PRO A 98 -17.83 -35.38 12.29
C PRO A 98 -18.35 -35.62 10.86
N GLY A 99 -18.62 -36.86 10.45
CA GLY A 99 -19.62 -37.70 11.09
C GLY A 99 -20.98 -37.31 10.49
N GLY A 100 -21.41 -38.09 9.49
CA GLY A 100 -22.60 -37.82 8.71
C GLY A 100 -23.88 -37.77 9.54
N THR A 101 -24.86 -37.03 9.01
CA THR A 101 -26.26 -37.24 9.33
C THR A 101 -27.00 -37.52 8.03
N GLN A 102 -27.48 -38.75 7.95
CA GLN A 102 -28.56 -39.15 7.06
C GLN A 102 -29.79 -38.33 7.47
N ASP A 103 -30.51 -37.78 6.49
CA ASP A 103 -31.95 -37.74 6.61
C ASP A 103 -32.59 -38.30 5.33
N SER A 104 -33.56 -39.18 5.56
CA SER A 104 -34.25 -39.99 4.58
C SER A 104 -35.71 -39.57 4.62
N GLY A 105 -36.35 -39.25 3.49
CA GLY A 105 -37.79 -39.04 3.56
C GLY A 105 -38.53 -38.45 2.36
N SER A 106 -38.55 -39.19 1.26
CA SER A 106 -39.72 -39.41 0.38
C SER A 106 -40.60 -38.24 -0.10
N GLY A 107 -40.69 -38.12 -1.42
CA GLY A 107 -41.82 -37.47 -2.10
C GLY A 107 -41.74 -37.60 -3.63
N ARG A 108 -41.93 -38.82 -4.16
CA ARG A 108 -42.18 -39.02 -5.60
C ARG A 108 -43.60 -38.55 -5.95
N ASN A 109 -43.76 -37.80 -7.03
CA ASN A 109 -44.46 -38.32 -8.21
C ASN A 109 -44.14 -37.52 -9.49
N PRO A 110 -44.19 -38.17 -10.67
CA PRO A 110 -43.74 -37.64 -11.96
C PRO A 110 -44.90 -37.18 -12.85
N ASP A 111 -44.58 -36.37 -13.87
CA ASP A 111 -45.00 -36.50 -15.28
C ASP A 111 -45.04 -35.14 -15.98
N GLY A 112 -44.52 -35.09 -17.21
CA GLY A 112 -44.64 -33.94 -18.09
C GLY A 112 -43.53 -33.83 -19.15
N THR A 113 -43.46 -34.81 -20.05
CA THR A 113 -42.68 -34.76 -21.29
C THR A 113 -43.23 -33.69 -22.25
N GLY A 114 -42.33 -33.00 -22.96
CA GLY A 114 -42.68 -32.11 -24.08
C GLY A 114 -41.47 -31.36 -24.65
N ASN A 115 -40.81 -31.96 -25.64
CA ASN A 115 -39.69 -31.41 -26.40
C ASN A 115 -40.23 -30.57 -27.62
N PRO A 116 -39.40 -30.08 -28.57
CA PRO A 116 -39.05 -28.66 -28.74
C PRO A 116 -39.52 -28.08 -30.08
N SER A 117 -39.39 -26.76 -30.30
CA SER A 117 -39.08 -26.12 -31.60
C SER A 117 -39.33 -24.61 -31.60
N GLY A 118 -38.47 -23.86 -32.29
CA GLY A 118 -38.75 -22.46 -32.64
C GLY A 118 -37.51 -21.63 -32.96
N ALA A 119 -36.99 -21.76 -34.18
CA ALA A 119 -35.95 -20.91 -34.76
C ALA A 119 -36.55 -19.63 -35.41
N GLY A 120 -35.71 -18.60 -35.56
CA GLY A 120 -35.91 -17.39 -36.38
C GLY A 120 -36.33 -16.16 -35.57
N GLY A 121 -35.76 -14.97 -35.71
CA GLY A 121 -34.93 -14.39 -36.77
C GLY A 121 -35.44 -12.97 -37.07
N PHE A 122 -34.53 -11.99 -37.00
CA PHE A 122 -34.60 -10.62 -37.58
C PHE A 122 -35.68 -9.64 -37.08
N ALA A 123 -35.26 -8.46 -36.60
CA ALA A 123 -35.10 -7.25 -37.42
C ALA A 123 -35.05 -5.97 -36.56
N ALA A 124 -34.16 -5.08 -36.96
CA ALA A 124 -34.00 -3.73 -36.46
C ALA A 124 -35.02 -2.75 -37.05
N ALA A 125 -35.43 -1.77 -36.25
CA ALA A 125 -35.77 -0.38 -36.59
C ALA A 125 -35.79 0.37 -35.25
N GLY A 126 -35.08 1.49 -35.05
CA GLY A 126 -35.09 2.68 -35.89
C GLY A 126 -36.17 3.62 -35.37
N GLY A 127 -35.83 4.47 -34.40
CA GLY A 127 -36.75 5.43 -33.79
C GLY A 127 -36.00 6.43 -32.94
N VAL A 128 -35.56 7.52 -33.58
CA VAL A 128 -35.15 8.77 -32.95
C VAL A 128 -36.36 9.37 -32.29
N ASP A 129 -36.28 9.69 -30.99
CA ASP A 129 -37.11 10.72 -30.41
C ASP A 129 -36.33 11.52 -29.36
N THR A 130 -36.43 12.82 -29.53
CA THR A 130 -35.81 13.88 -28.74
C THR A 130 -36.78 14.31 -27.65
N SER A 131 -36.36 14.27 -26.39
CA SER A 131 -36.91 15.20 -25.38
C SER A 131 -36.02 15.28 -24.15
N GLU A 132 -35.50 16.48 -23.93
CA GLU A 132 -35.06 16.97 -22.63
C GLU A 132 -36.19 16.85 -21.60
N ASN A 133 -35.87 16.39 -20.39
CA ASN A 133 -36.27 17.03 -19.13
C ASN A 133 -35.64 16.27 -17.95
N GLY A 134 -34.92 17.02 -17.12
CA GLY A 134 -34.43 16.55 -15.82
C GLY A 134 -35.52 16.58 -14.75
N GLU A 135 -35.21 15.92 -13.62
CA GLU A 135 -35.62 16.22 -12.24
C GLU A 135 -35.10 15.07 -11.36
N ASN A 136 -33.99 15.25 -10.65
CA ASN A 136 -33.92 15.66 -9.24
C ASN A 136 -34.97 14.99 -8.34
N ALA A 137 -34.57 13.91 -7.65
CA ALA A 137 -35.30 13.37 -6.50
C ALA A 137 -34.56 13.71 -5.20
N GLN A 138 -34.84 14.90 -4.67
CA GLN A 138 -34.61 15.27 -3.28
C GLN A 138 -35.62 14.56 -2.38
N GLY A 139 -35.16 13.62 -1.56
CA GLY A 139 -35.91 13.08 -0.43
C GLY A 139 -35.53 13.80 0.86
N SER A 140 -36.35 14.76 1.27
CA SER A 140 -36.27 15.48 2.55
C SER A 140 -36.53 14.54 3.73
N SER A 141 -35.67 14.56 4.75
CA SER A 141 -36.07 14.26 6.13
C SER A 141 -35.47 15.32 7.06
N THR A 142 -36.36 16.03 7.75
CA THR A 142 -36.03 17.11 8.68
C THR A 142 -35.97 16.59 10.12
N GLY A 143 -34.85 16.83 10.79
CA GLY A 143 -34.81 17.33 12.17
C GLY A 143 -34.47 16.37 13.31
N SER A 144 -33.18 16.30 13.68
CA SER A 144 -32.77 16.38 15.09
C SER A 144 -31.27 16.73 15.19
N SER A 145 -30.94 17.75 15.97
CA SER A 145 -29.58 18.24 16.16
C SER A 145 -28.79 17.33 17.12
N THR A 146 -27.81 16.61 16.57
CA THR A 146 -26.54 16.26 17.22
C THR A 146 -25.47 16.36 16.14
N THR A 147 -24.30 16.90 16.49
CA THR A 147 -23.08 17.04 15.66
C THR A 147 -23.06 16.09 14.47
N GLY A 148 -23.23 16.64 13.27
CA GLY A 148 -23.29 15.86 12.03
C GLY A 148 -21.93 15.24 11.78
N VAL A 149 -21.79 13.98 12.18
CA VAL A 149 -20.60 13.20 11.89
C VAL A 149 -20.88 12.41 10.62
N TYR A 150 -20.18 12.76 9.54
CA TYR A 150 -20.22 12.03 8.28
C TYR A 150 -19.86 10.55 8.54
N ARG A 151 -20.74 9.64 8.10
CA ARG A 151 -20.45 8.21 8.01
C ARG A 151 -20.11 7.88 6.58
N TRP A 152 -18.88 7.47 6.36
CA TRP A 152 -18.41 6.99 5.06
C TRP A 152 -19.24 5.77 4.64
N ASN A 153 -19.98 5.88 3.53
CA ASN A 153 -20.95 4.86 3.12
C ASN A 153 -21.00 4.77 1.59
N ARG A 154 -20.00 4.14 0.95
CA ARG A 154 -20.21 3.59 -0.40
C ARG A 154 -21.17 2.42 -0.25
N LEU A 155 -22.32 2.50 -0.93
CA LEU A 155 -23.42 1.52 -0.93
C LEU A 155 -22.98 0.08 -0.63
N ASP A 156 -23.62 -0.56 0.36
CA ASP A 156 -23.44 -1.96 0.67
C ASP A 156 -23.78 -2.83 -0.57
N THR A 157 -22.75 -3.43 -1.14
CA THR A 157 -22.84 -4.31 -2.32
C THR A 157 -22.69 -5.78 -1.95
N ALA A 158 -22.68 -6.12 -0.65
CA ALA A 158 -22.52 -7.48 -0.16
C ALA A 158 -23.65 -8.42 -0.64
N ASN A 159 -24.83 -7.88 -0.92
CA ASN A 159 -26.01 -8.65 -1.33
C ASN A 159 -26.12 -8.94 -2.84
N ILE A 160 -25.13 -8.54 -3.64
CA ILE A 160 -25.15 -8.83 -5.08
C ILE A 160 -24.86 -10.32 -5.32
N LYS A 161 -25.77 -10.99 -6.04
CA LYS A 161 -25.58 -12.37 -6.51
C LYS A 161 -24.66 -12.36 -7.73
N LEU A 162 -23.48 -12.94 -7.58
CA LEU A 162 -22.50 -13.06 -8.66
C LEU A 162 -22.86 -14.23 -9.60
N PRO A 163 -22.61 -14.09 -10.91
CA PRO A 163 -22.74 -15.21 -11.84
C PRO A 163 -21.63 -16.26 -11.60
N SER A 164 -21.87 -17.51 -12.02
CA SER A 164 -20.84 -18.57 -11.95
C SER A 164 -19.67 -18.35 -12.91
N ALA A 165 -19.85 -17.49 -13.91
CA ALA A 165 -18.79 -17.06 -14.81
C ALA A 165 -18.99 -15.61 -15.21
N TYR A 166 -17.90 -14.87 -15.30
CA TYR A 166 -17.87 -13.47 -15.71
C TYR A 166 -16.58 -13.18 -16.46
N ASP A 167 -16.68 -12.44 -17.55
CA ASP A 167 -15.54 -12.10 -18.40
C ASP A 167 -15.58 -10.62 -18.75
N TYR A 168 -14.60 -9.87 -18.24
CA TYR A 168 -14.46 -8.43 -18.45
C TYR A 168 -14.47 -7.99 -19.90
N ARG A 169 -13.91 -8.82 -20.77
CA ARG A 169 -13.76 -8.48 -22.19
C ARG A 169 -15.13 -8.31 -22.84
N LYS A 170 -16.11 -9.09 -22.38
CA LYS A 170 -17.49 -9.07 -22.88
C LYS A 170 -18.30 -7.86 -22.41
N THR A 171 -17.81 -7.11 -21.41
CA THR A 171 -18.50 -5.94 -20.85
C THR A 171 -17.83 -4.61 -21.19
N GLY A 172 -16.86 -4.61 -22.11
CA GLY A 172 -16.15 -3.39 -22.54
C GLY A 172 -15.21 -2.83 -21.47
N ARG A 173 -14.77 -3.68 -20.54
CA ARG A 173 -13.90 -3.30 -19.42
C ARG A 173 -12.46 -3.79 -19.55
N ALA A 174 -12.11 -4.35 -20.70
CA ALA A 174 -10.75 -4.76 -21.02
C ALA A 174 -9.90 -3.53 -21.40
N PRO A 175 -8.86 -3.17 -20.61
CA PRO A 175 -7.84 -2.23 -21.04
C PRO A 175 -6.94 -2.83 -22.13
N GLN A 176 -6.07 -2.02 -22.72
CA GLN A 176 -5.06 -2.50 -23.67
C GLN A 176 -4.03 -3.39 -22.96
N ILE A 177 -3.56 -4.44 -23.63
CA ILE A 177 -2.54 -5.33 -23.06
C ILE A 177 -1.15 -4.73 -23.28
N GLY A 178 -0.48 -4.44 -22.17
CA GLY A 178 0.89 -3.96 -22.16
C GLY A 178 1.93 -5.07 -22.39
N ASN A 179 3.17 -4.66 -22.69
CA ASN A 179 4.30 -5.57 -22.84
C ASN A 179 5.53 -5.00 -22.13
N GLN A 180 5.90 -5.59 -20.99
CA GLN A 180 7.04 -5.16 -20.18
C GLN A 180 8.41 -5.48 -20.79
N GLY A 181 8.46 -6.30 -21.85
CA GLY A 181 9.71 -6.75 -22.44
C GLY A 181 10.61 -7.42 -21.40
N SER A 182 11.84 -6.90 -21.28
CA SER A 182 12.85 -7.40 -20.33
C SER A 182 12.86 -6.69 -18.98
N LEU A 183 12.06 -5.64 -18.79
CA LEU A 183 12.09 -4.82 -17.59
C LEU A 183 11.32 -5.48 -16.43
N GLY A 184 11.72 -5.16 -15.20
CA GLY A 184 11.11 -5.62 -13.94
C GLY A 184 9.81 -4.92 -13.55
N THR A 185 9.00 -4.47 -14.52
CA THR A 185 7.90 -3.50 -14.31
C THR A 185 6.50 -4.12 -14.22
N CYS A 186 6.39 -5.44 -14.02
CA CYS A 186 5.09 -6.12 -13.92
C CYS A 186 4.15 -5.54 -12.83
N TRP A 187 4.73 -5.08 -11.70
CA TRP A 187 4.00 -4.42 -10.63
C TRP A 187 3.28 -3.15 -11.11
N ALA A 188 3.98 -2.31 -11.88
CA ALA A 188 3.46 -1.06 -12.42
C ALA A 188 2.41 -1.32 -13.52
N PHE A 189 2.66 -2.29 -14.43
CA PHE A 189 1.65 -2.72 -15.41
C PHE A 189 0.38 -3.22 -14.73
N ALA A 190 0.49 -4.10 -13.73
CA ALA A 190 -0.67 -4.68 -13.07
C ALA A 190 -1.47 -3.63 -12.31
N SER A 191 -0.79 -2.71 -11.61
CA SER A 191 -1.43 -1.59 -10.93
C SER A 191 -2.17 -0.67 -11.88
N LEU A 192 -1.52 -0.21 -12.95
CA LEU A 192 -2.14 0.70 -13.93
C LEU A 192 -3.26 0.00 -14.71
N THR A 193 -3.08 -1.25 -15.13
CA THR A 193 -4.13 -2.05 -15.80
C THR A 193 -5.38 -2.19 -14.91
N ALA A 194 -5.20 -2.49 -13.62
CA ALA A 194 -6.31 -2.57 -12.68
C ALA A 194 -7.01 -1.21 -12.51
N LEU A 195 -6.25 -0.12 -12.41
CA LEU A 195 -6.77 1.24 -12.32
C LEU A 195 -7.50 1.69 -13.60
N GLU A 196 -6.93 1.49 -14.80
CA GLU A 196 -7.56 1.78 -16.10
C GLU A 196 -8.89 1.07 -16.23
N SER A 197 -8.91 -0.21 -15.87
CA SER A 197 -10.12 -1.01 -15.96
C SER A 197 -11.22 -0.56 -15.00
N SER A 198 -10.89 0.17 -13.93
CA SER A 198 -11.88 0.78 -13.03
C SER A 198 -12.60 1.99 -13.64
N LEU A 199 -11.99 2.60 -14.65
CA LEU A 199 -12.56 3.72 -15.40
C LEU A 199 -13.48 3.23 -16.54
N LEU A 200 -13.28 1.98 -16.99
CA LEU A 200 -14.05 1.39 -18.09
C LEU A 200 -15.44 0.85 -17.65
N PRO A 201 -16.43 0.84 -18.55
CA PRO A 201 -16.41 1.34 -19.93
C PRO A 201 -16.62 2.86 -20.02
N GLY A 202 -16.68 3.57 -18.89
CA GLY A 202 -17.08 4.99 -18.83
C GLY A 202 -16.04 5.93 -19.44
N LYS A 203 -14.77 5.80 -19.05
CA LYS A 203 -13.66 6.61 -19.54
C LYS A 203 -12.49 5.70 -19.91
N SER A 204 -12.08 5.75 -21.17
CA SER A 204 -10.88 5.05 -21.64
C SER A 204 -9.67 5.96 -21.46
N MET A 205 -8.67 5.44 -20.74
CA MET A 205 -7.37 6.07 -20.52
C MET A 205 -6.32 4.96 -20.52
N THR A 206 -5.12 5.29 -20.99
CA THR A 206 -3.94 4.42 -20.92
C THR A 206 -2.84 5.22 -20.24
N PHE A 207 -2.29 4.68 -19.16
CA PHE A 207 -1.35 5.37 -18.30
C PHE A 207 0.07 4.90 -18.50
N ALA A 208 1.01 5.81 -18.33
CA ALA A 208 2.43 5.56 -18.55
C ALA A 208 3.04 4.71 -17.43
N VAL A 209 3.47 3.51 -17.80
CA VAL A 209 4.20 2.61 -16.90
C VAL A 209 5.61 3.11 -16.64
N ASP A 210 6.26 3.73 -17.63
CA ASP A 210 7.61 4.29 -17.46
C ASP A 210 7.61 5.38 -16.40
N HIS A 211 6.67 6.33 -16.46
CA HIS A 211 6.57 7.37 -15.44
C HIS A 211 6.39 6.81 -14.03
N MET A 212 5.52 5.80 -13.85
CA MET A 212 5.34 5.16 -12.53
C MET A 212 6.62 4.47 -12.06
N SER A 213 7.36 3.81 -12.95
CA SER A 213 8.54 3.04 -12.58
C SER A 213 9.82 3.88 -12.45
N MET A 214 9.86 5.10 -13.00
CA MET A 214 11.03 5.99 -12.99
C MET A 214 10.86 7.26 -12.13
N HIS A 215 9.63 7.75 -11.94
CA HIS A 215 9.33 8.99 -11.18
C HIS A 215 8.53 8.72 -9.90
N ASN A 216 8.82 7.59 -9.25
CA ASN A 216 8.35 7.29 -7.90
C ASN A 216 9.40 7.67 -6.85
N SER A 217 9.04 7.54 -5.57
CA SER A 217 9.86 7.97 -4.43
C SER A 217 10.84 6.90 -3.91
N PHE A 218 11.01 5.80 -4.65
CA PHE A 218 11.88 4.68 -4.27
C PHE A 218 13.17 4.71 -5.09
N LEU A 219 14.22 4.09 -4.55
CA LEU A 219 15.57 4.07 -5.12
C LEU A 219 15.85 2.83 -5.99
N LEU A 220 14.78 2.17 -6.48
CA LEU A 220 14.87 0.98 -7.31
C LEU A 220 14.91 1.35 -8.79
N GLY A 221 15.84 0.75 -9.52
CA GLY A 221 15.84 0.77 -10.98
C GLY A 221 14.70 -0.08 -11.57
N GLN A 222 14.28 0.24 -12.80
CA GLN A 222 13.18 -0.45 -13.49
C GLN A 222 13.36 -1.98 -13.61
N ASP A 223 14.60 -2.48 -13.58
CA ASP A 223 14.93 -3.91 -13.67
C ASP A 223 14.89 -4.65 -12.33
N GLU A 224 14.79 -3.93 -11.21
CA GLU A 224 14.92 -4.51 -9.86
C GLU A 224 13.60 -5.06 -9.30
N GLY A 225 12.51 -4.93 -10.06
CA GLY A 225 11.17 -5.32 -9.60
C GLY A 225 10.49 -4.20 -8.84
N GLY A 226 9.44 -4.55 -8.11
CA GLY A 226 8.70 -3.63 -7.25
C GLY A 226 7.49 -4.30 -6.62
N GLU A 227 6.81 -3.57 -5.75
CA GLU A 227 5.66 -4.04 -4.99
C GLU A 227 4.45 -3.12 -5.21
N TYR A 228 3.24 -3.64 -4.95
CA TYR A 228 2.00 -2.85 -5.06
C TYR A 228 1.98 -1.62 -4.14
N THR A 229 2.71 -1.65 -3.02
CA THR A 229 2.86 -0.52 -2.09
C THR A 229 3.56 0.67 -2.74
N MET A 230 4.49 0.42 -3.68
CA MET A 230 5.15 1.47 -4.45
C MET A 230 4.18 2.15 -5.42
N SER A 231 3.36 1.36 -6.14
CA SER A 231 2.29 1.91 -6.98
C SER A 231 1.30 2.72 -6.17
N MET A 232 0.90 2.22 -5.00
CA MET A 232 0.01 2.95 -4.09
C MET A 232 0.61 4.29 -3.70
N ALA A 233 1.87 4.32 -3.24
CA ALA A 233 2.54 5.54 -2.84
C ALA A 233 2.60 6.57 -3.98
N TYR A 234 3.04 6.16 -5.18
CA TYR A 234 3.10 7.02 -6.36
C TYR A 234 1.74 7.63 -6.74
N LEU A 235 0.67 6.81 -6.75
CA LEU A 235 -0.67 7.26 -7.10
C LEU A 235 -1.29 8.16 -6.02
N LEU A 236 -1.07 7.85 -4.74
CA LEU A 236 -1.63 8.57 -3.60
C LEU A 236 -0.86 9.83 -3.23
N ALA A 237 0.40 9.95 -3.66
CA ALA A 237 1.19 11.17 -3.58
C ALA A 237 0.90 12.15 -4.73
N TRP A 238 0.04 11.78 -5.67
CA TRP A 238 -0.26 12.51 -6.91
C TRP A 238 0.98 12.79 -7.79
N GLN A 239 1.98 11.90 -7.73
CA GLN A 239 3.09 11.91 -8.70
C GLN A 239 2.60 11.50 -10.10
N GLY A 240 1.48 10.77 -10.17
CA GLY A 240 0.77 10.47 -11.39
C GLY A 240 -0.63 9.90 -11.10
N PRO A 241 -1.21 9.09 -12.01
CA PRO A 241 -0.62 8.60 -13.23
C PRO A 241 -0.70 9.63 -14.37
N VAL A 242 0.29 9.62 -15.26
CA VAL A 242 0.32 10.42 -16.50
C VAL A 242 -0.09 9.55 -17.69
N LEU A 243 -0.43 10.15 -18.83
CA LEU A 243 -0.86 9.36 -20.00
C LEU A 243 0.32 8.70 -20.69
N GLU A 244 0.12 7.48 -21.20
CA GLU A 244 1.08 6.75 -22.04
C GLU A 244 1.53 7.58 -23.27
N SER A 245 0.65 8.44 -23.80
CA SER A 245 1.00 9.33 -24.91
C SER A 245 1.99 10.45 -24.53
N GLN A 246 2.21 10.71 -23.25
CA GLN A 246 3.13 11.72 -22.73
C GLN A 246 4.47 11.11 -22.32
N ASP A 247 4.47 9.84 -21.93
CA ASP A 247 5.65 9.09 -21.53
C ASP A 247 5.55 7.63 -22.03
N PRO A 248 5.88 7.39 -23.32
CA PRO A 248 5.69 6.09 -23.96
C PRO A 248 6.64 5.02 -23.42
N TYR A 249 6.09 3.83 -23.15
CA TYR A 249 6.84 2.77 -22.51
C TYR A 249 8.00 2.22 -23.35
N GLY A 250 9.17 2.08 -22.72
CA GLY A 250 10.33 1.37 -23.22
C GLY A 250 11.11 2.12 -24.30
N ASP A 251 10.90 3.43 -24.46
CA ASP A 251 11.66 4.26 -25.40
C ASP A 251 12.99 4.78 -24.81
N GLY A 252 13.19 4.56 -23.50
CA GLY A 252 14.39 4.95 -22.75
C GLY A 252 14.41 6.40 -22.31
N VAL A 253 13.29 7.11 -22.38
CA VAL A 253 13.11 8.50 -21.98
C VAL A 253 11.91 8.59 -21.05
N SER A 254 12.03 9.31 -19.93
CA SER A 254 10.88 9.63 -19.09
C SER A 254 10.90 11.10 -18.67
N PRO A 255 10.02 11.95 -19.22
CA PRO A 255 10.07 13.41 -19.00
C PRO A 255 9.74 13.83 -17.56
N ASP A 256 10.50 14.80 -17.04
CA ASP A 256 10.22 15.44 -15.75
C ASP A 256 8.98 16.35 -15.80
N GLY A 257 8.32 16.52 -14.66
CA GLY A 257 7.32 17.56 -14.44
C GLY A 257 5.97 17.34 -15.16
N LEU A 258 5.69 16.10 -15.57
CA LEU A 258 4.37 15.72 -16.06
C LEU A 258 3.35 15.76 -14.91
N ALA A 259 2.14 16.24 -15.23
CA ALA A 259 1.06 16.36 -14.27
C ALA A 259 0.15 15.11 -14.29
N PRO A 260 -0.39 14.68 -13.13
CA PRO A 260 -1.33 13.57 -13.07
C PRO A 260 -2.56 13.84 -13.94
N SER A 261 -3.12 12.78 -14.52
CA SER A 261 -4.32 12.83 -15.37
C SER A 261 -5.61 12.46 -14.62
N VAL A 262 -5.47 11.85 -13.45
CA VAL A 262 -6.51 11.54 -12.46
C VAL A 262 -5.89 11.58 -11.07
N HIS A 263 -6.71 11.77 -10.04
CA HIS A 263 -6.30 11.62 -8.64
C HIS A 263 -6.90 10.33 -8.08
N VAL A 264 -6.06 9.47 -7.50
CA VAL A 264 -6.52 8.30 -6.77
C VAL A 264 -6.81 8.69 -5.33
N GLN A 265 -8.03 8.39 -4.87
CA GLN A 265 -8.56 8.75 -3.57
C GLN A 265 -8.93 7.54 -2.70
N GLU A 266 -9.00 6.35 -3.30
CA GLU A 266 -9.19 5.13 -2.53
C GLU A 266 -8.64 3.91 -3.25
N ILE A 267 -7.84 3.17 -2.49
CA ILE A 267 -7.30 1.86 -2.86
C ILE A 267 -7.65 0.92 -1.71
N GLN A 268 -8.28 -0.21 -2.01
CA GLN A 268 -8.56 -1.24 -1.00
C GLN A 268 -7.70 -2.47 -1.25
N VAL A 269 -7.25 -3.08 -0.16
CA VAL A 269 -6.56 -4.37 -0.14
C VAL A 269 -7.53 -5.42 0.39
N LEU A 270 -7.99 -6.30 -0.50
CA LEU A 270 -8.99 -7.31 -0.16
C LEU A 270 -8.34 -8.48 0.60
N PRO A 271 -9.09 -9.14 1.50
CA PRO A 271 -8.56 -10.26 2.27
C PRO A 271 -7.98 -11.38 1.40
N SER A 272 -6.91 -11.99 1.89
CA SER A 272 -6.26 -13.12 1.24
C SER A 272 -7.23 -14.27 1.02
N LYS A 273 -7.23 -14.80 -0.22
CA LYS A 273 -8.03 -15.93 -0.70
C LYS A 273 -9.55 -15.77 -0.55
N ASP A 274 -10.05 -14.55 -0.32
CA ASP A 274 -11.49 -14.26 -0.35
C ASP A 274 -11.96 -14.11 -1.80
N TYR A 275 -12.18 -15.26 -2.46
CA TYR A 275 -12.56 -15.31 -3.87
C TYR A 275 -13.90 -14.62 -4.14
N GLU A 276 -14.84 -14.62 -3.19
CA GLU A 276 -16.10 -13.92 -3.36
C GLU A 276 -15.90 -12.39 -3.30
N ALA A 277 -15.04 -11.89 -2.42
CA ALA A 277 -14.67 -10.47 -2.40
C ALA A 277 -13.94 -10.05 -3.69
N ILE A 278 -12.99 -10.87 -4.16
CA ILE A 278 -12.26 -10.62 -5.43
C ILE A 278 -13.24 -10.59 -6.60
N LYS A 279 -14.08 -11.62 -6.77
CA LYS A 279 -15.08 -11.66 -7.85
C LYS A 279 -16.03 -10.47 -7.78
N ARG A 280 -16.46 -10.08 -6.58
CA ARG A 280 -17.31 -8.89 -6.37
C ARG A 280 -16.62 -7.61 -6.80
N ALA A 281 -15.34 -7.44 -6.47
CA ALA A 281 -14.55 -6.30 -6.90
C ALA A 281 -14.40 -6.26 -8.43
N VAL A 282 -14.05 -7.39 -9.06
CA VAL A 282 -13.99 -7.54 -10.53
C VAL A 282 -15.30 -7.17 -11.19
N TYR A 283 -16.42 -7.64 -10.63
CA TYR A 283 -17.74 -7.40 -11.18
C TYR A 283 -18.17 -5.92 -11.07
N LEU A 284 -17.85 -5.25 -9.96
CA LEU A 284 -18.43 -3.94 -9.63
C LEU A 284 -17.49 -2.77 -9.85
N ARG A 285 -16.17 -2.97 -9.73
CA ARG A 285 -15.20 -1.89 -9.55
C ARG A 285 -14.15 -1.82 -10.64
N GLY A 286 -13.57 -2.95 -11.03
CA GLY A 286 -12.25 -2.91 -11.64
C GLY A 286 -11.62 -4.29 -11.61
N GLY A 287 -10.66 -4.55 -12.50
CA GLY A 287 -9.74 -5.66 -12.34
C GLY A 287 -9.01 -5.57 -11.00
N VAL A 288 -8.65 -6.71 -10.44
CA VAL A 288 -7.96 -6.82 -9.15
C VAL A 288 -6.52 -7.21 -9.42
N GLN A 289 -5.57 -6.35 -9.06
CA GLN A 289 -4.15 -6.71 -9.11
C GLN A 289 -3.89 -7.82 -8.09
N SER A 290 -3.16 -8.84 -8.53
CA SER A 290 -2.74 -9.96 -7.70
C SER A 290 -1.41 -10.51 -8.15
N SER A 291 -0.83 -11.41 -7.37
CA SER A 291 0.53 -11.89 -7.58
C SER A 291 0.56 -13.40 -7.81
N LEU A 292 1.54 -13.82 -8.59
CA LEU A 292 1.81 -15.20 -8.97
C LEU A 292 3.28 -15.51 -8.72
N TYR A 293 3.56 -16.78 -8.46
CA TYR A 293 4.87 -17.33 -8.78
C TYR A 293 4.82 -17.82 -10.22
N THR A 294 5.86 -17.55 -11.00
CA THR A 294 6.03 -18.13 -12.33
C THR A 294 7.50 -18.42 -12.64
N SER A 295 7.72 -19.54 -13.34
CA SER A 295 9.03 -19.88 -13.90
C SER A 295 9.24 -19.29 -15.30
N MET A 296 8.21 -18.64 -15.86
CA MET A 296 8.24 -18.02 -17.19
C MET A 296 8.79 -16.59 -17.08
N ARG A 297 9.54 -16.16 -18.11
CA ARG A 297 10.09 -14.80 -18.18
C ARG A 297 9.43 -13.93 -19.25
N ASP A 298 8.81 -14.58 -20.24
CA ASP A 298 8.20 -13.96 -21.41
C ASP A 298 7.17 -14.91 -22.04
N TYR A 299 6.56 -14.49 -23.15
CA TYR A 299 5.57 -15.29 -23.87
C TYR A 299 6.12 -16.56 -24.56
N GLN A 300 7.43 -16.64 -24.79
CA GLN A 300 8.11 -17.77 -25.44
C GLN A 300 8.50 -18.87 -24.44
N SER A 301 8.61 -18.52 -23.16
CA SER A 301 9.02 -19.39 -22.06
C SER A 301 8.12 -20.62 -21.91
N GLN A 302 8.71 -21.81 -21.74
CA GLN A 302 7.94 -23.01 -21.40
C GLN A 302 7.92 -23.21 -19.88
N SER A 303 6.82 -23.73 -19.36
CA SER A 303 6.70 -24.09 -17.95
C SER A 303 5.87 -25.36 -17.80
N VAL A 304 6.25 -26.21 -16.86
CA VAL A 304 5.44 -27.36 -16.46
C VAL A 304 4.10 -26.92 -15.85
N TYR A 305 4.03 -25.69 -15.34
CA TYR A 305 2.82 -25.13 -14.72
C TYR A 305 1.87 -24.46 -15.71
N TYR A 306 2.28 -24.29 -16.97
CA TYR A 306 1.50 -23.59 -18.00
C TYR A 306 1.13 -24.52 -19.16
N ASN A 307 -0.18 -24.71 -19.38
CA ASN A 307 -0.69 -25.37 -20.56
C ASN A 307 -0.92 -24.35 -21.68
N ARG A 308 -0.18 -24.49 -22.78
CA ARG A 308 -0.28 -23.60 -23.96
C ARG A 308 -1.47 -23.89 -24.86
N GLU A 309 -2.04 -25.09 -24.79
CA GLU A 309 -3.21 -25.44 -25.62
C GLU A 309 -4.48 -24.75 -25.12
N THR A 310 -4.56 -24.56 -23.81
CA THR A 310 -5.72 -24.02 -23.10
C THR A 310 -5.43 -22.69 -22.40
N ASN A 311 -4.20 -22.18 -22.53
CA ASN A 311 -3.73 -20.95 -21.89
C ASN A 311 -4.02 -20.93 -20.38
N SER A 312 -3.70 -22.02 -19.68
CA SER A 312 -4.04 -22.16 -18.27
C SER A 312 -2.84 -22.49 -17.39
N TYR A 313 -2.73 -21.77 -16.27
CA TYR A 313 -1.62 -21.78 -15.34
C TYR A 313 -2.05 -22.26 -13.95
N CYS A 314 -1.23 -23.09 -13.32
CA CYS A 314 -1.37 -23.39 -11.90
C CYS A 314 -0.02 -23.77 -11.30
N TYR A 315 0.38 -23.07 -10.24
CA TYR A 315 1.49 -23.43 -9.39
C TYR A 315 0.99 -23.83 -8.00
N ILE A 316 1.38 -25.03 -7.55
CA ILE A 316 1.13 -25.49 -6.18
C ILE A 316 2.48 -25.76 -5.51
N GLY A 317 2.86 -24.85 -4.63
CA GLY A 317 4.07 -24.96 -3.83
C GLY A 317 4.28 -23.77 -2.91
N ASN A 318 5.52 -23.61 -2.43
CA ASN A 318 5.90 -22.64 -1.40
C ASN A 318 6.79 -21.50 -1.92
N GLU A 319 7.04 -21.45 -3.24
CA GLU A 319 7.80 -20.34 -3.83
C GLU A 319 7.01 -19.04 -3.68
N LYS A 320 7.76 -17.99 -3.35
CA LYS A 320 7.22 -16.64 -3.20
C LYS A 320 6.78 -16.09 -4.56
N PRO A 321 5.76 -15.21 -4.61
CA PRO A 321 5.37 -14.56 -5.84
C PRO A 321 6.55 -13.75 -6.42
N ASN A 322 6.65 -13.74 -7.75
CA ASN A 322 7.66 -13.01 -8.51
C ASN A 322 7.09 -12.31 -9.76
N HIS A 323 5.77 -12.33 -9.93
CA HIS A 323 5.10 -11.70 -11.06
C HIS A 323 3.71 -11.19 -10.64
N ASP A 324 3.37 -9.98 -11.05
CA ASP A 324 2.04 -9.42 -10.85
C ASP A 324 1.19 -9.52 -12.11
N SER A 325 -0.11 -9.75 -11.90
CA SER A 325 -1.12 -9.95 -12.93
C SER A 325 -2.43 -9.32 -12.46
N VAL A 326 -3.41 -9.16 -13.36
CA VAL A 326 -4.71 -8.60 -13.01
C VAL A 326 -5.80 -9.64 -13.25
N ILE A 327 -6.57 -9.94 -12.21
CA ILE A 327 -7.78 -10.74 -12.29
C ILE A 327 -8.87 -9.88 -12.93
N VAL A 328 -9.41 -10.34 -14.05
CA VAL A 328 -10.40 -9.61 -14.87
C VAL A 328 -11.71 -10.40 -15.03
N GLY A 329 -11.75 -11.65 -14.57
CA GLY A 329 -12.94 -12.46 -14.64
C GLY A 329 -12.77 -13.79 -13.93
N TRP A 330 -13.74 -14.67 -14.10
CA TRP A 330 -13.69 -16.02 -13.58
C TRP A 330 -14.65 -16.95 -14.33
N ASP A 331 -14.41 -18.24 -14.20
CA ASP A 331 -15.34 -19.30 -14.56
C ASP A 331 -15.23 -20.43 -13.54
N ASP A 332 -16.27 -20.58 -12.72
CA ASP A 332 -16.35 -21.58 -11.65
C ASP A 332 -16.41 -23.01 -12.18
N ASN A 333 -16.69 -23.21 -13.47
CA ASN A 333 -16.73 -24.52 -14.11
C ASN A 333 -15.59 -24.72 -15.11
N TYR A 334 -14.56 -23.87 -15.08
CA TYR A 334 -13.39 -24.05 -15.94
C TYR A 334 -12.70 -25.38 -15.60
N SER A 335 -12.67 -26.29 -16.57
CA SER A 335 -12.29 -27.67 -16.32
C SER A 335 -10.87 -27.79 -15.78
N ARG A 336 -10.70 -28.55 -14.70
CA ARG A 336 -9.40 -28.90 -14.13
C ARG A 336 -8.48 -29.63 -15.11
N GLU A 337 -9.04 -30.32 -16.10
CA GLU A 337 -8.30 -31.06 -17.13
C GLU A 337 -7.58 -30.14 -18.12
N ASN A 338 -7.88 -28.84 -18.11
CA ASN A 338 -7.14 -27.85 -18.89
C ASN A 338 -5.75 -27.59 -18.30
N PHE A 339 -5.50 -27.88 -17.02
CA PHE A 339 -4.21 -27.63 -16.38
C PHE A 339 -3.27 -28.82 -16.50
N ASN A 340 -1.96 -28.57 -16.45
CA ASN A 340 -0.93 -29.64 -16.50
C ASN A 340 -0.82 -30.44 -15.19
N LEU A 341 -1.55 -30.05 -14.13
CA LEU A 341 -1.52 -30.65 -12.80
C LEU A 341 -2.83 -31.38 -12.53
N ASP A 342 -2.79 -32.45 -11.72
CA ASP A 342 -4.00 -33.10 -11.21
C ASP A 342 -4.60 -32.26 -10.06
N LEU A 343 -5.54 -31.39 -10.41
CA LEU A 343 -6.17 -30.47 -9.46
C LEU A 343 -7.40 -31.11 -8.79
N ALA A 344 -7.68 -30.68 -7.56
CA ALA A 344 -8.77 -31.23 -6.76
C ALA A 344 -10.18 -30.84 -7.25
N GLY A 345 -10.30 -29.82 -8.11
CA GLY A 345 -11.59 -29.38 -8.64
C GLY A 345 -11.47 -28.39 -9.79
N ASP A 346 -12.61 -28.12 -10.42
CA ASP A 346 -12.77 -27.10 -11.46
C ASP A 346 -12.74 -25.69 -10.86
N GLY A 347 -12.57 -24.70 -11.74
CA GLY A 347 -12.67 -23.28 -11.39
C GLY A 347 -11.36 -22.53 -11.61
N ALA A 348 -11.48 -21.37 -12.25
CA ALA A 348 -10.34 -20.52 -12.56
C ALA A 348 -10.73 -19.04 -12.60
N PHE A 349 -9.76 -18.20 -12.23
CA PHE A 349 -9.76 -16.80 -12.59
C PHE A 349 -9.34 -16.63 -14.05
N ILE A 350 -9.89 -15.61 -14.70
CA ILE A 350 -9.39 -15.08 -15.96
C ILE A 350 -8.47 -13.93 -15.59
N CYS A 351 -7.21 -14.03 -15.98
CA CYS A 351 -6.17 -13.05 -15.69
C CYS A 351 -5.63 -12.45 -16.98
N THR A 352 -5.04 -11.26 -16.86
CA THR A 352 -4.21 -10.64 -17.91
C THR A 352 -2.80 -10.42 -17.39
N ASN A 353 -1.82 -10.53 -18.27
CA ASN A 353 -0.42 -10.24 -17.95
C ASN A 353 0.09 -9.00 -18.69
N SER A 354 1.39 -8.78 -18.56
CA SER A 354 2.16 -7.72 -19.22
C SER A 354 3.22 -8.28 -20.18
N TRP A 355 2.93 -9.36 -20.91
CA TRP A 355 3.87 -9.93 -21.91
C TRP A 355 3.37 -9.75 -23.36
N GLY A 356 2.47 -8.79 -23.58
CA GLY A 356 1.88 -8.51 -24.88
C GLY A 356 0.81 -9.51 -25.33
N GLU A 357 0.17 -9.21 -26.45
CA GLU A 357 -0.95 -9.99 -26.99
C GLU A 357 -0.51 -11.36 -27.56
N ASP A 358 0.78 -11.58 -27.79
CA ASP A 358 1.31 -12.88 -28.22
C ASP A 358 1.27 -13.94 -27.10
N PHE A 359 1.07 -13.52 -25.85
CA PHE A 359 0.89 -14.43 -24.74
C PHE A 359 -0.56 -14.92 -24.62
N GLY A 360 -0.74 -16.22 -24.39
CA GLY A 360 -2.05 -16.78 -24.06
C GLY A 360 -3.10 -16.56 -25.15
N ASP A 361 -4.29 -16.14 -24.73
CA ASP A 361 -5.39 -15.72 -25.58
C ASP A 361 -5.40 -14.19 -25.65
N GLN A 362 -4.53 -13.59 -26.47
CA GLN A 362 -4.42 -12.12 -26.62
C GLN A 362 -4.07 -11.39 -25.31
N GLY A 363 -3.09 -11.90 -24.57
CA GLY A 363 -2.67 -11.41 -23.25
C GLY A 363 -3.43 -12.02 -22.07
N TYR A 364 -4.50 -12.77 -22.33
CA TYR A 364 -5.34 -13.38 -21.30
C TYR A 364 -5.02 -14.86 -21.09
N PHE A 365 -5.20 -15.32 -19.85
CA PHE A 365 -4.97 -16.70 -19.47
C PHE A 365 -5.81 -17.07 -18.24
N TYR A 366 -5.99 -18.37 -18.01
CA TYR A 366 -6.70 -18.88 -16.86
C TYR A 366 -5.73 -19.22 -15.73
N VAL A 367 -6.05 -18.84 -14.51
CA VAL A 367 -5.31 -19.27 -13.32
C VAL A 367 -6.26 -20.06 -12.41
N SER A 368 -5.85 -21.28 -12.06
CA SER A 368 -6.69 -22.12 -11.20
C SER A 368 -6.93 -21.47 -9.83
N TYR A 369 -8.13 -21.67 -9.27
CA TYR A 369 -8.40 -21.37 -7.86
C TYR A 369 -7.52 -22.12 -6.86
N PHE A 370 -6.83 -23.18 -7.30
CA PHE A 370 -5.91 -23.96 -6.48
C PHE A 370 -4.47 -23.46 -6.53
N ASP A 371 -4.15 -22.44 -7.34
CA ASP A 371 -2.82 -21.84 -7.35
C ASP A 371 -2.46 -21.26 -5.97
N SER A 372 -1.22 -21.47 -5.51
CA SER A 372 -0.78 -21.06 -4.17
C SER A 372 -0.85 -19.54 -3.94
N ASN A 373 -0.60 -18.74 -4.97
CA ASN A 373 -0.31 -17.31 -4.84
C ASN A 373 -1.48 -16.42 -5.31
N ILE A 374 -2.20 -16.82 -6.37
CA ILE A 374 -3.28 -15.98 -6.91
C ILE A 374 -4.33 -15.67 -5.84
N GLY A 375 -4.75 -14.42 -5.73
CA GLY A 375 -5.73 -14.04 -4.74
C GLY A 375 -5.19 -13.87 -3.33
N VAL A 376 -3.87 -13.95 -3.07
CA VAL A 376 -3.29 -13.70 -1.74
C VAL A 376 -3.13 -12.19 -1.49
N HIS A 377 -2.56 -11.47 -2.45
CA HIS A 377 -2.48 -10.01 -2.46
C HIS A 377 -3.50 -9.50 -3.48
N ASN A 378 -4.40 -8.60 -3.07
CA ASN A 378 -5.57 -8.21 -3.88
C ASN A 378 -5.79 -6.70 -3.81
N ILE A 379 -5.34 -5.96 -4.81
CA ILE A 379 -5.40 -4.51 -4.81
C ILE A 379 -6.47 -4.06 -5.80
N VAL A 380 -7.40 -3.24 -5.31
CA VAL A 380 -8.50 -2.69 -6.12
C VAL A 380 -8.58 -1.16 -5.96
N TYR A 381 -8.60 -0.48 -7.10
CA TYR A 381 -8.71 0.97 -7.21
C TYR A 381 -10.19 1.33 -7.26
N THR A 382 -10.69 2.00 -6.23
CA THR A 382 -12.14 2.20 -6.05
C THR A 382 -12.51 3.68 -6.00
N GLY A 383 -11.58 4.57 -5.69
CA GLY A 383 -11.73 6.02 -5.79
C GLY A 383 -10.74 6.56 -6.81
N VAL A 384 -11.18 6.76 -8.05
CA VAL A 384 -10.39 7.43 -9.09
C VAL A 384 -11.21 8.61 -9.57
N GLU A 385 -10.67 9.81 -9.40
CA GLU A 385 -11.39 11.06 -9.58
C GLU A 385 -10.66 11.99 -10.56
N PRO A 386 -11.37 12.95 -11.18
CA PRO A 386 -10.73 14.01 -11.94
C PRO A 386 -9.79 14.87 -11.06
N VAL A 387 -8.80 15.49 -11.68
CA VAL A 387 -7.77 16.28 -10.98
C VAL A 387 -8.25 17.60 -10.41
N ASP A 388 -9.47 18.03 -10.74
CA ASP A 388 -10.10 19.23 -10.17
C ASP A 388 -10.85 18.94 -8.85
N ASN A 389 -10.75 17.71 -8.32
CA ASN A 389 -11.36 17.32 -7.05
C ASN A 389 -10.75 18.02 -5.83
N TYR A 390 -9.48 18.46 -5.91
CA TYR A 390 -8.73 19.21 -4.91
C TYR A 390 -7.60 19.98 -5.61
N ASP A 391 -7.17 21.11 -5.05
CA ASP A 391 -6.12 21.95 -5.66
C ASP A 391 -4.74 21.68 -5.06
N TYR A 392 -4.69 21.24 -3.78
CA TYR A 392 -3.45 20.96 -3.07
C TYR A 392 -3.56 19.71 -2.19
N ILE A 393 -2.43 19.03 -2.05
CA ILE A 393 -2.19 17.94 -1.12
C ILE A 393 -1.04 18.35 -0.19
N HIS A 394 -1.30 18.35 1.12
CA HIS A 394 -0.29 18.52 2.15
C HIS A 394 0.09 17.14 2.66
N GLN A 395 1.37 16.77 2.52
CA GLN A 395 1.89 15.42 2.78
C GLN A 395 3.38 15.46 3.08
N SER A 396 3.87 14.41 3.73
CA SER A 396 5.28 14.17 4.06
C SER A 396 5.59 12.67 4.01
N ASP A 397 4.84 11.91 3.19
CA ASP A 397 4.87 10.44 3.13
C ASP A 397 4.86 9.99 1.65
N LEU A 398 5.89 10.37 0.90
CA LEU A 398 5.98 10.15 -0.54
C LEU A 398 6.21 8.68 -0.92
N CYS A 399 6.80 7.88 -0.04
CA CYS A 399 6.88 6.42 -0.11
C CYS A 399 5.65 5.73 0.51
N GLY A 400 4.76 6.49 1.15
CA GLY A 400 3.52 5.97 1.71
C GLY A 400 3.72 4.87 2.75
N TRP A 401 2.87 3.84 2.70
CA TRP A 401 2.84 2.77 3.70
C TRP A 401 3.97 1.75 3.49
N VAL A 402 5.13 2.03 4.08
CA VAL A 402 6.28 1.09 4.15
C VAL A 402 6.49 0.51 5.54
N GLY A 403 5.86 1.06 6.57
CA GLY A 403 5.91 0.55 7.94
C GLY A 403 4.64 0.77 8.75
N GLN A 404 4.66 0.29 9.99
CA GLN A 404 3.58 0.52 10.95
C GLN A 404 4.13 0.85 12.34
N ILE A 405 3.41 1.68 13.08
CA ILE A 405 3.72 2.03 14.46
C ILE A 405 2.46 2.01 15.35
N GLY A 406 2.67 1.89 16.66
CA GLY A 406 1.62 1.93 17.66
C GLY A 406 2.11 1.51 19.04
N TYR A 407 1.19 1.42 20.00
CA TYR A 407 1.51 1.20 21.42
C TYR A 407 1.26 -0.22 21.92
N GLY A 408 1.29 -1.23 21.03
CA GLY A 408 1.00 -2.60 21.43
C GLY A 408 -0.50 -2.87 21.62
N GLN A 409 -1.36 -2.04 21.03
CA GLN A 409 -2.82 -2.08 21.19
C GLN A 409 -3.51 -1.64 19.89
N GLU A 410 -4.79 -1.97 19.77
CA GLU A 410 -5.62 -1.71 18.57
C GLU A 410 -5.90 -0.22 18.35
N GLU A 411 -5.84 0.59 19.41
CA GLU A 411 -6.13 2.03 19.40
C GLU A 411 -4.85 2.88 19.39
N ALA A 412 -4.78 3.87 18.51
CA ALA A 412 -3.79 4.93 18.57
C ALA A 412 -4.37 6.27 18.11
N TRP A 413 -3.71 7.35 18.50
CA TRP A 413 -3.95 8.71 18.01
C TRP A 413 -2.72 9.18 17.26
N PHE A 414 -2.90 9.80 16.11
CA PHE A 414 -1.80 10.34 15.33
C PHE A 414 -2.22 11.63 14.64
N ALA A 415 -1.27 12.53 14.39
CA ALA A 415 -1.53 13.83 13.81
C ALA A 415 -0.36 14.32 12.96
N ASN A 416 -0.64 15.03 11.88
CA ASN A 416 0.37 15.77 11.12
C ASN A 416 0.00 17.24 11.10
N ALA A 417 0.99 18.10 11.34
CA ALA A 417 0.84 19.53 11.23
C ALA A 417 1.25 20.02 9.84
N TYR A 418 0.45 20.90 9.26
CA TYR A 418 0.69 21.53 7.96
C TYR A 418 0.49 23.04 8.05
N ARG A 419 0.86 23.72 6.97
CA ARG A 419 0.74 25.17 6.84
C ARG A 419 -0.09 25.50 5.60
N ALA A 420 -1.21 26.16 5.82
CA ALA A 420 -2.10 26.58 4.75
C ALA A 420 -1.46 27.72 3.95
N ASP A 421 -1.53 27.66 2.61
CA ASP A 421 -1.29 28.84 1.80
C ASP A 421 -2.48 29.80 1.85
N LYS A 422 -2.31 30.93 1.16
CA LYS A 422 -3.35 31.93 0.98
C LYS A 422 -4.64 31.36 0.38
N GLY A 423 -5.76 31.59 1.05
CA GLY A 423 -7.10 31.29 0.56
C GLY A 423 -7.49 29.82 0.54
N GLU A 424 -6.77 28.95 1.24
CA GLU A 424 -7.09 27.52 1.27
C GLU A 424 -8.31 27.16 2.11
N ASN A 425 -9.06 26.18 1.64
CA ASN A 425 -10.14 25.56 2.37
C ASN A 425 -9.87 24.07 2.52
N LEU A 426 -9.74 23.59 3.75
CA LEU A 426 -9.62 22.16 4.03
C LEU A 426 -10.87 21.43 3.56
N ALA A 427 -10.70 20.40 2.74
CA ALA A 427 -11.78 19.71 2.04
C ALA A 427 -11.80 18.19 2.28
N ALA A 428 -10.66 17.58 2.57
CA ALA A 428 -10.58 16.18 2.98
C ALA A 428 -9.30 15.89 3.76
N ALA A 429 -9.23 14.71 4.35
CA ALA A 429 -7.99 14.13 4.86
C ALA A 429 -7.90 12.67 4.44
N GLY A 430 -6.69 12.17 4.20
CA GLY A 430 -6.50 10.77 3.80
C GLY A 430 -5.44 10.07 4.62
N PHE A 431 -5.68 8.80 4.90
CA PHE A 431 -4.84 7.95 5.73
C PHE A 431 -5.06 6.48 5.37
N TYR A 432 -4.18 5.62 5.87
CA TYR A 432 -4.27 4.18 5.66
C TYR A 432 -5.03 3.48 6.80
N ALA A 433 -5.93 2.57 6.43
CA ALA A 433 -6.39 1.50 7.31
C ALA A 433 -5.43 0.31 7.13
N THR A 434 -4.77 -0.09 8.21
CA THR A 434 -3.74 -1.14 8.17
C THR A 434 -4.32 -2.55 8.17
N ASP A 435 -5.58 -2.71 8.57
CA ASP A 435 -6.33 -3.96 8.51
C ASP A 435 -7.85 -3.69 8.34
N LYS A 436 -8.63 -4.75 8.20
CA LYS A 436 -10.08 -4.74 8.06
C LYS A 436 -10.81 -4.22 9.30
N ASN A 437 -12.04 -3.77 9.10
CA ASN A 437 -12.93 -3.26 10.15
C ASN A 437 -12.31 -2.13 10.99
N THR A 438 -11.46 -1.31 10.37
CA THR A 438 -10.83 -0.16 11.01
C THR A 438 -11.87 0.92 11.30
N GLU A 439 -12.00 1.35 12.54
CA GLU A 439 -12.79 2.52 12.93
C GLU A 439 -11.89 3.75 13.04
N TYR A 440 -12.43 4.91 12.69
CA TYR A 440 -11.71 6.17 12.79
C TYR A 440 -12.58 7.31 13.31
N GLU A 441 -11.94 8.26 13.98
CA GLU A 441 -12.45 9.62 14.20
C GLU A 441 -11.41 10.62 13.69
N LEU A 442 -11.84 11.52 12.82
CA LEU A 442 -11.01 12.54 12.17
C LEU A 442 -11.27 13.90 12.82
N TYR A 443 -10.22 14.63 13.15
CA TYR A 443 -10.28 15.93 13.80
C TYR A 443 -9.35 16.96 13.13
N LEU A 444 -9.61 18.23 13.41
CA LEU A 444 -8.78 19.38 13.05
C LEU A 444 -8.36 20.14 14.31
N ALA A 445 -7.08 20.43 14.47
CA ALA A 445 -6.58 21.45 15.39
C ALA A 445 -6.06 22.66 14.60
N ARG A 446 -6.28 23.85 15.12
CA ARG A 446 -6.01 25.13 14.43
C ARG A 446 -5.05 25.99 15.24
N ASN A 447 -4.37 26.91 14.56
CA ASN A 447 -3.43 27.85 15.17
C ASN A 447 -2.36 27.17 16.05
N LEU A 448 -1.70 26.15 15.49
CA LEU A 448 -0.63 25.43 16.18
C LEU A 448 0.60 26.32 16.38
N PRO A 449 1.33 26.18 17.50
CA PRO A 449 2.65 26.78 17.64
C PRO A 449 3.67 26.11 16.71
N ASN A 450 4.87 26.68 16.60
CA ASN A 450 5.98 26.01 15.93
C ASN A 450 6.37 24.73 16.68
N ALA A 451 6.99 23.78 15.97
CA ALA A 451 7.50 22.54 16.56
C ALA A 451 8.39 22.82 17.78
N GLY A 452 8.29 21.98 18.81
CA GLY A 452 8.98 22.16 20.09
C GLY A 452 8.45 23.32 20.96
N GLY A 453 7.39 24.01 20.55
CA GLY A 453 6.73 25.05 21.34
C GLY A 453 5.96 24.48 22.54
N GLY A 454 6.08 25.11 23.71
CA GLY A 454 5.49 24.63 24.98
C GLY A 454 3.96 24.62 25.08
N GLU A 455 3.23 24.94 24.01
CA GLU A 455 1.77 24.91 23.94
C GLU A 455 1.20 23.89 22.93
N MET A 456 2.05 23.03 22.34
CA MET A 456 1.63 22.09 21.30
C MET A 456 0.50 21.15 21.76
N GLU A 457 0.66 20.49 22.91
CA GLU A 457 -0.36 19.58 23.45
C GLU A 457 -1.69 20.30 23.70
N ARG A 458 -1.65 21.54 24.22
CA ARG A 458 -2.86 22.36 24.41
C ARG A 458 -3.49 22.72 23.07
N ALA A 459 -2.70 22.97 22.03
CA ALA A 459 -3.23 23.25 20.70
C ALA A 459 -3.91 22.02 20.09
N LEU A 460 -3.28 20.85 20.17
CA LEU A 460 -3.84 19.56 19.72
C LEU A 460 -5.08 19.15 20.55
N ASP A 461 -5.14 19.52 21.84
CA ASP A 461 -6.31 19.22 22.67
C ASP A 461 -7.55 20.04 22.27
N ARG A 462 -7.36 21.25 21.70
CA ARG A 462 -8.44 22.09 21.13
C ARG A 462 -8.92 21.62 19.75
N ARG A 463 -8.85 20.31 19.50
CA ARG A 463 -9.30 19.67 18.26
C ARG A 463 -10.82 19.71 18.11
N MET A 464 -11.29 19.83 16.88
CA MET A 464 -12.70 19.73 16.51
C MET A 464 -12.94 18.46 15.68
N LEU A 465 -13.96 17.68 16.05
CA LEU A 465 -14.34 16.48 15.30
C LEU A 465 -14.88 16.89 13.93
N LEU A 466 -14.34 16.27 12.88
CA LEU A 466 -14.71 16.50 11.48
C LEU A 466 -15.54 15.36 10.90
N ALA A 467 -15.11 14.11 11.11
CA ALA A 467 -15.76 12.91 10.56
C ALA A 467 -15.48 11.69 11.42
N LYS A 468 -16.25 10.61 11.25
CA LYS A 468 -15.97 9.31 11.87
C LYS A 468 -16.65 8.18 11.13
N GLY A 469 -16.01 7.03 11.04
CA GLY A 469 -16.57 5.93 10.27
C GLY A 469 -15.88 4.61 10.55
N ARG A 470 -16.25 3.64 9.72
CA ARG A 470 -15.65 2.32 9.68
C ARG A 470 -15.24 2.02 8.24
N LEU A 471 -14.08 1.39 8.10
CA LEU A 471 -13.45 1.01 6.85
C LEU A 471 -13.35 -0.52 6.86
N ASP A 472 -14.02 -1.17 5.92
CA ASP A 472 -14.17 -2.62 5.98
C ASP A 472 -12.90 -3.37 5.59
N ASN A 473 -12.10 -2.82 4.68
CA ASN A 473 -10.86 -3.42 4.19
C ASN A 473 -9.64 -2.57 4.58
N ALA A 474 -8.46 -3.19 4.58
CA ALA A 474 -7.21 -2.46 4.59
C ALA A 474 -7.08 -1.61 3.31
N GLY A 475 -6.20 -0.60 3.32
CA GLY A 475 -5.93 0.24 2.16
C GLY A 475 -5.85 1.73 2.52
N TYR A 476 -5.96 2.58 1.51
CA TYR A 476 -5.94 4.03 1.66
C TYR A 476 -7.31 4.64 1.39
N TYR A 477 -7.69 5.62 2.20
CA TYR A 477 -8.99 6.27 2.12
C TYR A 477 -8.85 7.78 2.27
N THR A 478 -9.31 8.54 1.28
CA THR A 478 -9.57 9.97 1.42
C THR A 478 -10.98 10.19 1.95
N ILE A 479 -11.07 10.77 3.14
CA ILE A 479 -12.32 11.09 3.82
C ILE A 479 -12.73 12.53 3.48
N PRO A 480 -13.73 12.74 2.60
CA PRO A 480 -14.21 14.08 2.30
C PRO A 480 -14.91 14.69 3.52
N LEU A 481 -14.76 16.01 3.68
CA LEU A 481 -15.49 16.77 4.70
C LEU A 481 -16.83 17.25 4.14
N ASP A 482 -17.90 17.12 4.94
CA ASP A 482 -19.25 17.60 4.59
C ASP A 482 -19.26 19.10 4.25
N LYS A 483 -18.38 19.87 4.91
CA LYS A 483 -18.20 21.29 4.67
C LYS A 483 -16.71 21.57 4.61
N LYS A 484 -16.32 22.29 3.56
CA LYS A 484 -14.97 22.85 3.48
C LYS A 484 -14.77 23.85 4.62
N ILE A 485 -13.58 23.84 5.20
CA ILE A 485 -13.24 24.70 6.34
C ILE A 485 -12.22 25.73 5.86
N PRO A 486 -12.57 27.03 5.82
CA PRO A 486 -11.63 28.08 5.50
C PRO A 486 -10.49 28.13 6.52
N LEU A 487 -9.26 28.04 6.02
CA LEU A 487 -8.04 28.20 6.79
C LEU A 487 -7.59 29.67 6.69
N GLU A 488 -6.99 30.19 7.75
CA GLU A 488 -6.40 31.53 7.68
C GLU A 488 -5.11 31.48 6.85
N ASP A 489 -4.79 32.58 6.16
CA ASP A 489 -3.56 32.65 5.37
C ASP A 489 -2.35 32.37 6.27
N ASN A 490 -1.48 31.43 5.85
CA ASN A 490 -0.30 31.00 6.61
C ASN A 490 -0.61 30.37 7.97
N GLU A 491 -1.86 29.94 8.20
CA GLU A 491 -2.25 29.21 9.39
C GLU A 491 -1.52 27.87 9.47
N LYS A 492 -0.98 27.57 10.66
CA LYS A 492 -0.54 26.22 10.99
C LYS A 492 -1.70 25.44 11.61
N PHE A 493 -2.09 24.35 10.98
CA PHE A 493 -3.18 23.48 11.40
C PHE A 493 -2.69 22.03 11.49
N ALA A 494 -3.41 21.16 12.18
CA ALA A 494 -3.12 19.74 12.20
C ALA A 494 -4.37 18.92 11.91
N ILE A 495 -4.20 17.89 11.10
CA ILE A 495 -5.16 16.81 11.01
C ILE A 495 -4.79 15.79 12.08
N ILE A 496 -5.80 15.31 12.81
CA ILE A 496 -5.63 14.31 13.86
C ILE A 496 -6.58 13.15 13.59
N VAL A 497 -6.11 11.92 13.70
CA VAL A 497 -6.90 10.72 13.58
C VAL A 497 -6.80 9.91 14.86
N LYS A 498 -7.95 9.58 15.45
CA LYS A 498 -8.08 8.44 16.34
C LYS A 498 -8.39 7.23 15.46
N ILE A 499 -7.58 6.18 15.54
CA ILE A 499 -7.79 4.94 14.78
C ILE A 499 -7.92 3.75 15.73
N ILE A 500 -8.84 2.84 15.42
CA ILE A 500 -9.01 1.58 16.12
C ILE A 500 -9.05 0.49 15.05
N THR A 501 -8.01 -0.35 15.02
CA THR A 501 -7.91 -1.45 14.05
C THR A 501 -7.90 -2.77 14.82
N PRO A 502 -8.97 -3.57 14.75
CA PRO A 502 -9.06 -4.80 15.52
C PRO A 502 -7.95 -5.80 15.17
N GLY A 503 -7.34 -6.43 16.18
CA GLY A 503 -6.33 -7.48 16.01
C GLY A 503 -4.91 -7.02 15.70
N THR A 504 -4.66 -5.72 15.46
CA THR A 504 -3.29 -5.19 15.30
C THR A 504 -2.76 -4.54 16.58
N VAL A 505 -1.44 -4.50 16.69
CA VAL A 505 -0.69 -3.84 17.75
C VAL A 505 -0.03 -2.53 17.29
N HIS A 506 -0.02 -2.29 15.98
CA HIS A 506 0.56 -1.13 15.30
C HIS A 506 -0.42 -0.61 14.23
N PRO A 507 -1.47 0.12 14.63
CA PRO A 507 -2.55 0.48 13.71
C PRO A 507 -2.20 1.62 12.74
N VAL A 508 -1.11 2.36 12.95
CA VAL A 508 -0.76 3.57 12.19
C VAL A 508 0.28 3.25 11.13
N ALA A 509 -0.02 3.54 9.86
CA ALA A 509 0.95 3.42 8.77
C ALA A 509 1.97 4.56 8.81
N ILE A 510 3.23 4.24 8.49
CA ILE A 510 4.34 5.19 8.45
C ILE A 510 5.19 5.02 7.19
N GLU A 511 5.83 6.12 6.82
CA GLU A 511 6.99 6.15 5.94
C GLU A 511 8.25 6.14 6.82
N TYR A 512 9.17 5.21 6.58
CA TYR A 512 10.44 5.15 7.30
C TYR A 512 11.54 4.50 6.45
N ASP A 513 12.79 4.85 6.75
CA ASP A 513 13.95 4.19 6.16
C ASP A 513 14.31 2.94 6.96
N ALA A 514 14.15 1.77 6.35
CA ALA A 514 14.51 0.48 6.96
C ALA A 514 16.02 0.21 6.96
N GLY A 515 16.82 1.08 6.31
CA GLY A 515 18.26 0.90 6.13
C GLY A 515 18.62 -0.14 5.06
N ASP A 516 17.66 -0.51 4.21
CA ASP A 516 17.83 -1.45 3.11
C ASP A 516 18.19 -0.76 1.78
N GLY A 517 18.11 0.57 1.73
CA GLY A 517 18.41 1.37 0.55
C GLY A 517 17.29 1.44 -0.48
N ILE A 518 16.05 1.10 -0.11
CA ILE A 518 14.90 1.05 -1.02
C ILE A 518 14.09 2.36 -0.99
N ALA A 519 13.76 2.89 0.20
CA ALA A 519 12.92 4.06 0.34
C ALA A 519 13.73 5.36 0.47
N GLN A 520 13.33 6.43 -0.23
CA GLN A 520 13.90 7.76 -0.04
C GLN A 520 13.02 8.58 0.91
N VAL A 521 13.38 8.59 2.19
CA VAL A 521 12.62 9.28 3.24
C VAL A 521 13.27 10.62 3.59
N ASP A 522 12.51 11.71 3.51
CA ASP A 522 12.88 13.02 4.03
C ASP A 522 12.16 13.25 5.37
N LEU A 523 12.89 13.35 6.47
CA LEU A 523 12.27 13.62 7.79
C LEU A 523 12.14 15.12 8.09
N SER A 524 12.59 15.99 7.17
CA SER A 524 12.59 17.44 7.37
C SER A 524 11.31 18.13 6.87
N ASP A 525 10.50 17.44 6.07
CA ASP A 525 9.20 17.90 5.58
C ASP A 525 8.02 17.46 6.50
N GLY A 526 8.26 16.49 7.38
CA GLY A 526 7.33 15.98 8.38
C GLY A 526 7.24 16.83 9.64
N GLU A 527 6.05 16.84 10.25
CA GLU A 527 5.84 17.30 11.63
C GLU A 527 4.69 16.48 12.24
N GLY A 528 5.00 15.22 12.53
CA GLY A 528 4.07 14.21 12.98
C GLY A 528 4.08 14.01 14.50
N TYR A 529 2.91 13.70 15.04
CA TYR A 529 2.71 13.47 16.46
C TYR A 529 1.93 12.18 16.70
N LEU A 530 2.49 11.29 17.52
CA LEU A 530 1.84 10.03 17.92
C LEU A 530 1.41 10.10 19.40
N SER A 531 0.28 9.51 19.74
CA SER A 531 -0.25 9.49 21.10
C SER A 531 -1.03 8.23 21.40
N HIS A 532 -0.83 7.70 22.61
CA HIS A 532 -1.52 6.51 23.10
C HIS A 532 -2.92 6.82 23.65
N ASP A 533 -3.18 8.07 24.06
CA ASP A 533 -4.40 8.49 24.77
C ASP A 533 -5.06 9.76 24.20
N GLY A 534 -4.46 10.35 23.16
CA GLY A 534 -4.89 11.60 22.55
C GLY A 534 -4.64 12.84 23.41
N LYS A 535 -3.77 12.75 24.43
CA LYS A 535 -3.43 13.85 25.34
C LYS A 535 -1.93 14.11 25.41
N VAL A 536 -1.13 13.06 25.54
CA VAL A 536 0.34 13.15 25.57
C VAL A 536 0.87 12.75 24.21
N TRP A 537 1.65 13.64 23.58
CA TRP A 537 2.08 13.49 22.20
C TRP A 537 3.60 13.44 22.10
N GLU A 538 4.11 12.50 21.30
CA GLU A 538 5.53 12.44 20.92
C GLU A 538 5.70 12.92 19.48
N HIS A 539 6.79 13.66 19.20
CA HIS A 539 7.15 14.11 17.85
C HIS A 539 7.91 12.99 17.13
N VAL A 540 7.30 12.37 16.11
CA VAL A 540 7.76 11.06 15.62
C VAL A 540 9.04 11.12 14.79
N GLU A 541 9.29 12.23 14.10
CA GLU A 541 10.52 12.41 13.32
C GLU A 541 11.74 12.41 14.25
N GLU A 542 11.59 12.92 15.48
CA GLU A 542 12.64 12.89 16.51
C GLU A 542 12.70 11.58 17.30
N THR A 543 11.56 10.99 17.67
CA THR A 543 11.52 9.84 18.58
C THR A 543 11.54 8.49 17.87
N GLN A 544 11.05 8.43 16.64
CA GLN A 544 10.84 7.21 15.86
C GLN A 544 11.53 7.22 14.49
N SER A 545 12.03 8.38 14.04
CA SER A 545 12.71 8.54 12.74
C SER A 545 11.83 8.09 11.56
N CYS A 546 10.56 8.49 11.58
CA CYS A 546 9.58 8.19 10.54
C CYS A 546 8.61 9.37 10.34
N ASN A 547 7.94 9.39 9.20
CA ASN A 547 6.81 10.27 8.92
C ASN A 547 5.50 9.48 9.06
N LEU A 548 4.46 10.12 9.59
CA LEU A 548 3.12 9.51 9.63
C LEU A 548 2.44 9.62 8.26
N CYS A 549 1.82 8.52 7.81
CA CYS A 549 1.05 8.50 6.57
C CYS A 549 -0.33 9.12 6.74
N LEU A 550 -0.36 10.45 6.85
CA LEU A 550 -1.55 11.28 6.95
C LEU A 550 -1.39 12.41 5.95
N LYS A 551 -2.48 12.72 5.22
CA LYS A 551 -2.52 13.76 4.20
C LYS A 551 -3.70 14.69 4.44
N ALA A 552 -3.55 15.97 4.09
CA ALA A 552 -4.65 16.94 4.06
C ALA A 552 -4.87 17.48 2.64
N TYR A 553 -6.12 17.54 2.21
CA TYR A 553 -6.48 18.01 0.87
C TYR A 553 -7.25 19.32 0.96
N THR A 554 -6.84 20.32 0.19
CA THR A 554 -7.44 21.67 0.23
C THR A 554 -7.87 22.15 -1.15
N LYS A 555 -8.74 23.17 -1.15
CA LYS A 555 -9.21 23.88 -2.36
C LYS A 555 -9.04 25.39 -2.25
N LYS A 556 -8.82 26.05 -3.38
CA LYS A 556 -8.77 27.51 -3.52
C LYS A 556 -9.93 28.07 -4.33
#